data_AF-A0A931U1J7-F1
#
_entry.id   AF-A0A931U1J7-F1
#
_cell.length_a   1.000
_cell.length_b   1.000
_cell.length_c   1.000
_cell.angle_alpha   90.00
_cell.angle_beta   90.00
_cell.angle_gamma   90.00
#
_symmetry.space_group_name_H-M   'P 1'
#
loop_
_entity.id
_entity.type
_entity.pdbx_description
1 polymer ?
#
loop_
_entity_poly.entity_id
_entity_poly.type
_entity_poly.pdbx_seq_one_letter_code
_entity_poly.pdbx_strand_id
1 'polypeptide(L)'
;MERDFARYANNPPRVAWPNGARLAVSVCVNYEEGREYSLLDGPRRETMDEVPSPVPAHMRVLYNESFFEYGSRVGVWRFLDFLDMLARYEVPATFFASARPLERNAAVAKAIVEGGHEVCGHGYGWQEYHATPIDEEPASIRRWVTSLLRATGQQPVGWLTRSVCSLNTRELLLKPTATRRAAWPGSCPASP
;
A
#
# COMPACT_ATOMS: atom_id res chain seq x y z
N MET A 1 -14.91 18.03 4.55
CA MET A 1 -15.28 17.17 3.40
C MET A 1 -16.73 16.76 3.54
N GLU A 2 -17.58 17.13 2.59
CA GLU A 2 -18.99 16.69 2.55
C GLU A 2 -19.12 15.30 1.93
N ARG A 3 -20.15 14.55 2.33
CA ARG A 3 -20.42 13.21 1.80
C ARG A 3 -21.32 13.33 0.58
N ASP A 4 -20.83 12.88 -0.58
CA ASP A 4 -21.63 12.75 -1.80
C ASP A 4 -22.24 11.35 -1.88
N PHE A 5 -23.56 11.27 -1.75
CA PHE A 5 -24.33 10.03 -1.86
C PHE A 5 -24.85 9.76 -3.27
N ALA A 6 -24.81 10.76 -4.16
CA ALA A 6 -25.37 10.67 -5.50
C ALA A 6 -24.29 10.34 -6.52
N ARG A 7 -23.16 11.09 -6.53
CA ARG A 7 -22.09 11.04 -7.53
C ARG A 7 -22.60 10.88 -8.96
N TYR A 8 -22.69 9.65 -9.46
CA TYR A 8 -23.14 9.34 -10.82
C TYR A 8 -24.64 9.01 -10.94
N ALA A 9 -25.34 8.80 -9.83
CA ALA A 9 -26.75 8.39 -9.77
C ALA A 9 -27.06 7.25 -10.76
N ASN A 10 -28.09 7.40 -11.61
CA ASN A 10 -28.43 6.44 -12.67
C ASN A 10 -27.72 6.72 -14.00
N ASN A 11 -26.71 7.59 -14.02
CA ASN A 11 -25.97 7.99 -15.21
C ASN A 11 -24.46 7.76 -15.05
N PRO A 12 -24.01 6.50 -14.88
CA PRO A 12 -22.58 6.19 -14.80
C PRO A 12 -21.86 6.58 -16.10
N PRO A 13 -20.61 7.05 -16.01
CA PRO A 13 -19.85 7.38 -17.21
C PRO A 13 -19.66 6.14 -18.07
N ARG A 14 -19.75 6.31 -19.39
CA ARG A 14 -19.34 5.27 -20.33
C ARG A 14 -17.82 5.22 -20.36
N VAL A 15 -17.25 4.15 -19.82
CA VAL A 15 -15.80 3.93 -19.83
C VAL A 15 -15.44 3.14 -21.09
N ALA A 16 -14.51 3.66 -21.89
CA ALA A 16 -13.92 2.94 -23.01
C ALA A 16 -12.56 2.41 -22.58
N TRP A 17 -12.46 1.10 -22.38
CA TRP A 17 -11.20 0.45 -22.08
C TRP A 17 -10.39 0.22 -23.36
N PRO A 18 -9.04 0.16 -23.26
CA PRO A 18 -8.20 -0.24 -24.38
C PRO A 18 -8.70 -1.52 -25.06
N ASN A 19 -8.51 -1.61 -26.37
CA ASN A 19 -8.87 -2.78 -27.19
C ASN A 19 -10.36 -3.16 -27.16
N GLY A 20 -11.25 -2.24 -26.74
CA GLY A 20 -12.68 -2.53 -26.63
C GLY A 20 -13.04 -3.49 -25.49
N ALA A 21 -12.16 -3.65 -24.50
CA ALA A 21 -12.41 -4.52 -23.35
C ALA A 21 -13.66 -4.08 -22.57
N ARG A 22 -14.37 -5.05 -22.01
CA ARG A 22 -15.60 -4.83 -21.24
C ARG A 22 -15.37 -4.81 -19.73
N LEU A 23 -14.17 -5.22 -19.29
CA LEU A 23 -13.78 -5.36 -17.89
C LEU A 23 -12.31 -4.99 -17.75
N ALA A 24 -11.98 -4.23 -16.71
CA ALA A 24 -10.61 -4.04 -16.24
C ALA A 24 -10.41 -4.86 -14.96
N VAL A 25 -9.32 -5.61 -14.89
CA VAL A 25 -8.90 -6.37 -13.70
C VAL A 25 -7.60 -5.78 -13.19
N SER A 26 -7.53 -5.50 -11.88
CA SER A 26 -6.33 -4.99 -11.21
C SER A 26 -5.85 -6.05 -10.22
N VAL A 27 -4.66 -6.59 -10.44
CA VAL A 27 -4.02 -7.51 -9.50
C VAL A 27 -3.24 -6.68 -8.50
N CYS A 28 -3.66 -6.70 -7.24
CA CYS A 28 -3.04 -5.93 -6.18
C CYS A 28 -2.43 -6.85 -5.12
N VAL A 29 -1.19 -6.55 -4.71
CA VAL A 29 -0.48 -7.30 -3.66
C VAL A 29 -0.10 -6.33 -2.56
N ASN A 30 -0.55 -6.56 -1.34
CA ASN A 30 -0.06 -5.80 -0.19
C ASN A 30 1.31 -6.36 0.22
N TYR A 31 2.27 -5.49 0.48
CA TYR A 31 3.56 -5.87 1.07
C TYR A 31 3.80 -5.04 2.34
N GLU A 32 3.61 -5.70 3.47
CA GLU A 32 3.51 -5.08 4.80
C GLU A 32 4.41 -5.72 5.84
N GLU A 33 4.92 -6.91 5.55
CA GLU A 33 5.63 -7.75 6.49
C GLU A 33 6.97 -7.13 6.89
N GLY A 34 7.20 -6.99 8.20
CA GLY A 34 8.31 -6.23 8.75
C GLY A 34 7.98 -4.77 9.01
N ARG A 35 6.69 -4.40 9.14
CA ARG A 35 6.28 -3.07 9.65
C ARG A 35 5.05 -3.09 10.54
N GLU A 36 4.56 -4.29 10.84
CA GLU A 36 3.59 -4.55 11.90
C GLU A 36 4.06 -4.00 13.24
N TYR A 37 3.14 -3.84 14.19
CA TYR A 37 3.54 -3.46 15.53
C TYR A 37 4.46 -4.54 16.10
N SER A 38 5.67 -4.13 16.46
CA SER A 38 6.67 -5.00 17.03
C SER A 38 7.32 -4.34 18.24
N LEU A 39 7.49 -5.10 19.31
CA LEU A 39 8.20 -4.65 20.50
C LEU A 39 9.69 -4.38 20.24
N LEU A 40 10.21 -4.83 19.08
CA LEU A 40 11.55 -4.50 18.60
C LEU A 40 11.63 -3.10 17.98
N ASP A 41 10.48 -2.54 17.58
CA ASP A 41 10.37 -1.29 16.84
C ASP A 41 9.64 -0.18 17.61
N GLY A 42 9.06 -0.51 18.77
CA GLY A 42 8.29 0.39 19.59
C GLY A 42 7.64 -0.31 20.78
N PRO A 43 6.71 0.34 21.49
CA PRO A 43 6.12 -0.19 22.72
C PRO A 43 4.92 -1.12 22.48
N ARG A 44 4.52 -1.35 21.22
CA ARG A 44 3.33 -2.13 20.85
C ARG A 44 3.74 -3.39 20.08
N ARG A 45 3.01 -4.47 20.31
CA ARG A 45 3.00 -5.66 19.44
C ARG A 45 1.72 -5.73 18.61
N GLU A 46 1.75 -6.50 17.54
CA GLU A 46 0.55 -6.85 16.81
C GLU A 46 -0.31 -7.83 17.62
N THR A 47 -1.63 -7.66 17.51
CA THR A 47 -2.64 -8.40 18.27
C THR A 47 -3.71 -9.03 17.38
N MET A 48 -3.80 -8.63 16.11
CA MET A 48 -4.61 -9.28 15.09
C MET A 48 -3.83 -10.47 14.54
N ASP A 49 -4.09 -11.61 15.15
CA ASP A 49 -3.33 -12.84 14.96
C ASP A 49 -4.25 -13.91 14.35
N GLU A 50 -3.71 -14.85 13.57
CA GLU A 50 -4.48 -16.02 13.10
C GLU A 50 -4.95 -16.92 14.25
N VAL A 51 -4.17 -16.91 15.35
CA VAL A 51 -4.41 -17.70 16.55
C VAL A 51 -4.36 -16.77 17.77
N PRO A 52 -5.47 -16.64 18.53
CA PRO A 52 -5.50 -15.83 19.74
C PRO A 52 -4.38 -16.20 20.71
N SER A 53 -3.66 -15.19 21.19
CA SER A 53 -2.55 -15.39 22.12
C SER A 53 -2.95 -15.09 23.57
N PRO A 54 -2.64 -15.98 24.54
CA PRO A 54 -2.77 -15.66 25.96
C PRO A 54 -1.61 -14.78 26.48
N VAL A 55 -0.60 -14.49 25.64
CA VAL A 55 0.61 -13.77 26.02
C VAL A 55 0.28 -12.29 26.29
N PRO A 56 0.74 -11.71 27.42
CA PRO A 56 0.54 -10.29 27.72
C PRO A 56 1.03 -9.35 26.61
N ALA A 57 0.39 -8.18 26.48
CA ALA A 57 0.67 -7.21 25.39
C ALA A 57 2.13 -6.71 25.35
N HIS A 58 2.84 -6.73 26.49
CA HIS A 58 4.24 -6.29 26.60
C HIS A 58 5.27 -7.39 26.31
N MET A 59 4.83 -8.59 25.93
CA MET A 59 5.69 -9.72 25.57
C MET A 59 5.52 -10.10 24.10
N ARG A 60 6.60 -10.56 23.47
CA ARG A 60 6.59 -11.00 22.07
C ARG A 60 5.81 -12.31 21.90
N VAL A 61 5.14 -12.43 20.76
CA VAL A 61 4.40 -13.64 20.35
C VAL A 61 5.06 -14.19 19.10
N LEU A 62 6.05 -15.05 19.30
CA LEU A 62 6.96 -15.46 18.23
C LEU A 62 6.27 -16.18 17.07
N TYR A 63 5.23 -16.97 17.35
CA TYR A 63 4.47 -17.62 16.28
C TYR A 63 3.74 -16.58 15.41
N ASN A 64 3.25 -15.49 16.00
CA ASN A 64 2.58 -14.43 15.25
C ASN A 64 3.56 -13.67 14.37
N GLU A 65 4.72 -13.32 14.93
CA GLU A 65 5.83 -12.75 14.17
C GLU A 65 6.24 -13.65 13.00
N SER A 66 6.24 -14.98 13.21
CA SER A 66 6.56 -15.94 12.14
C SER A 66 5.56 -15.94 10.98
N PHE A 67 4.30 -15.55 11.20
CA PHE A 67 3.31 -15.41 10.11
C PHE A 67 3.68 -14.24 9.18
N PHE A 68 4.11 -13.10 9.74
CA PHE A 68 4.66 -11.98 8.96
C PHE A 68 5.98 -12.38 8.28
N GLU A 69 6.86 -13.08 8.99
CA GLU A 69 8.10 -13.56 8.40
C GLU A 69 7.83 -14.51 7.23
N TYR A 70 6.79 -15.33 7.27
CA TYR A 70 6.43 -16.21 6.15
C TYR A 70 6.07 -15.41 4.89
N GLY A 71 5.26 -14.34 5.02
CA GLY A 71 4.91 -13.47 3.89
C GLY A 71 6.14 -12.89 3.20
N SER A 72 7.08 -12.34 3.98
CA SER A 72 8.31 -11.73 3.45
C SER A 72 9.39 -12.73 2.99
N ARG A 73 9.44 -13.94 3.59
CA ARG A 73 10.47 -14.96 3.28
C ARG A 73 10.07 -15.94 2.20
N VAL A 74 8.77 -16.22 2.05
CA VAL A 74 8.25 -17.30 1.19
C VAL A 74 7.09 -16.82 0.33
N GLY A 75 6.07 -16.19 0.95
CA GLY A 75 4.83 -15.81 0.28
C GLY A 75 5.06 -14.90 -0.92
N VAL A 76 5.82 -13.82 -0.73
CA VAL A 76 6.12 -12.83 -1.77
C VAL A 76 6.82 -13.43 -2.99
N TRP A 77 7.74 -14.38 -2.80
CA TRP A 77 8.46 -15.02 -3.90
C TRP A 77 7.54 -15.91 -4.72
N ARG A 78 6.63 -16.66 -4.07
CA ARG A 78 5.61 -17.44 -4.78
C ARG A 78 4.65 -16.55 -5.57
N PHE A 79 4.30 -15.37 -5.03
CA PHE A 79 3.51 -14.40 -5.79
C PHE A 79 4.29 -13.85 -6.98
N LEU A 80 5.57 -13.51 -6.82
CA LEU A 80 6.41 -13.06 -7.92
C LEU A 80 6.57 -14.13 -9.00
N ASP A 81 6.75 -15.41 -8.64
CA ASP A 81 6.77 -16.53 -9.59
C ASP A 81 5.44 -16.66 -10.36
N PHE A 82 4.32 -16.47 -9.65
CA PHE A 82 3.00 -16.45 -10.28
C PHE A 82 2.83 -15.26 -11.24
N LEU A 83 3.31 -14.08 -10.86
CA LEU A 83 3.27 -12.89 -11.72
C LEU A 83 4.19 -13.04 -12.94
N ASP A 84 5.36 -13.66 -12.80
CA ASP A 84 6.23 -14.01 -13.92
C ASP A 84 5.52 -14.96 -14.91
N MET A 85 4.81 -15.96 -14.40
CA MET A 85 3.93 -16.79 -15.23
C MET A 85 2.88 -15.97 -16.00
N LEU A 86 2.36 -14.90 -15.41
CA LEU A 86 1.39 -14.01 -16.05
C LEU A 86 2.02 -12.98 -17.00
N ALA A 87 3.34 -12.77 -16.95
CA ALA A 87 4.04 -11.79 -17.79
C ALA A 87 3.87 -12.09 -19.29
N ARG A 88 3.72 -13.36 -19.68
CA ARG A 88 3.40 -13.77 -21.07
C ARG A 88 2.06 -13.26 -21.60
N TYR A 89 1.17 -12.83 -20.69
CA TYR A 89 -0.11 -12.20 -21.01
C TYR A 89 -0.09 -10.69 -20.78
N GLU A 90 1.10 -10.11 -20.54
CA GLU A 90 1.28 -8.68 -20.30
C GLU A 90 0.44 -8.17 -19.11
N VAL A 91 0.27 -8.99 -18.07
CA VAL A 91 -0.49 -8.62 -16.87
C VAL A 91 0.46 -8.11 -15.78
N PRO A 92 0.53 -6.79 -15.55
CA PRO A 92 1.26 -6.25 -14.42
C PRO A 92 0.45 -6.39 -13.12
N ALA A 93 1.15 -6.26 -11.99
CA ALA A 93 0.52 -6.08 -10.68
C ALA A 93 0.89 -4.71 -10.09
N THR A 94 0.04 -4.23 -9.18
CA THR A 94 0.33 -3.08 -8.33
C THR A 94 0.60 -3.57 -6.91
N PHE A 95 1.79 -3.31 -6.40
CA PHE A 95 2.17 -3.59 -5.02
C PHE A 95 1.79 -2.40 -4.14
N PHE A 96 0.81 -2.57 -3.26
CA PHE A 96 0.56 -1.66 -2.16
C PHE A 96 1.62 -1.89 -1.10
N ALA A 97 2.76 -1.26 -1.32
CA ALA A 97 3.94 -1.50 -0.53
C ALA A 97 4.20 -0.36 0.43
N SER A 98 4.64 -0.79 1.59
CA SER A 98 5.03 0.09 2.66
C SER A 98 6.51 0.36 2.52
N ALA A 99 6.95 1.56 2.88
CA ALA A 99 8.34 1.91 2.61
C ALA A 99 9.34 1.10 3.47
N ARG A 100 9.02 0.90 4.76
CA ARG A 100 9.91 0.21 5.70
C ARG A 100 10.15 -1.28 5.40
N PRO A 101 9.16 -2.11 5.04
CA PRO A 101 9.38 -3.48 4.56
C PRO A 101 10.31 -3.57 3.36
N LEU A 102 10.19 -2.65 2.39
CA LEU A 102 11.05 -2.63 1.21
C LEU A 102 12.47 -2.14 1.55
N GLU A 103 12.62 -1.24 2.52
CA GLU A 103 13.94 -0.91 3.10
C GLU A 103 14.59 -2.12 3.78
N ARG A 104 13.80 -2.93 4.49
CA ARG A 104 14.27 -4.14 5.19
C ARG A 104 14.59 -5.29 4.25
N ASN A 105 13.91 -5.37 3.11
CA ASN A 105 14.06 -6.44 2.13
C ASN A 105 14.27 -5.86 0.72
N ALA A 106 15.46 -5.33 0.49
CA ALA A 106 15.83 -4.72 -0.79
C ALA A 106 15.78 -5.73 -1.97
N ALA A 107 15.92 -7.03 -1.71
CA ALA A 107 15.80 -8.06 -2.73
C ALA A 107 14.38 -8.11 -3.31
N VAL A 108 13.36 -8.02 -2.45
CA VAL A 108 11.96 -7.94 -2.89
C VAL A 108 11.69 -6.64 -3.64
N ALA A 109 12.18 -5.50 -3.13
CA ALA A 109 12.04 -4.22 -3.81
C ALA A 109 12.60 -4.27 -5.24
N LYS A 110 13.80 -4.85 -5.40
CA LYS A 110 14.43 -5.05 -6.70
C LYS A 110 13.59 -5.97 -7.60
N ALA A 111 13.15 -7.12 -7.09
CA ALA A 111 12.39 -8.09 -7.88
C ALA A 111 11.05 -7.53 -8.38
N ILE A 112 10.34 -6.75 -7.56
CA ILE A 112 9.09 -6.06 -7.96
C ILE A 112 9.35 -5.12 -9.15
N VAL A 113 10.40 -4.31 -9.05
CA VAL A 113 10.75 -3.31 -10.08
C VAL A 113 11.23 -3.98 -11.37
N GLU A 114 12.11 -4.98 -11.27
CA GLU A 114 12.63 -5.72 -12.42
C GLU A 114 11.53 -6.52 -13.12
N GLY A 115 10.52 -7.01 -12.38
CA GLY A 115 9.32 -7.62 -12.94
C GLY A 115 8.35 -6.66 -13.64
N GLY A 116 8.67 -5.36 -13.67
CA GLY A 116 7.83 -4.34 -14.33
C GLY A 116 6.54 -4.02 -13.58
N HIS A 117 6.47 -4.33 -12.29
CA HIS A 117 5.29 -4.06 -11.46
C HIS A 117 5.32 -2.65 -10.87
N GLU A 118 4.13 -2.10 -10.62
CA GLU A 118 3.98 -0.78 -10.01
C GLU A 118 4.14 -0.87 -8.49
N VAL A 119 4.84 0.09 -7.89
CA VAL A 119 4.82 0.28 -6.43
C VAL A 119 3.95 1.47 -6.05
N CYS A 120 2.81 1.18 -5.42
CA CYS A 120 1.86 2.15 -4.89
C CYS A 120 2.08 2.35 -3.39
N GLY A 121 1.90 3.58 -2.92
CA GLY A 121 2.14 3.95 -1.54
C GLY A 121 1.17 3.30 -0.55
N HIS A 122 1.72 2.67 0.49
CA HIS A 122 0.92 2.09 1.57
C HIS A 122 1.25 2.63 2.97
N GLY A 123 1.91 3.79 3.05
CA GLY A 123 2.44 4.39 4.27
C GLY A 123 3.87 3.95 4.61
N TYR A 124 4.49 4.58 5.60
CA TYR A 124 5.85 4.22 6.01
C TYR A 124 5.85 2.96 6.88
N GLY A 125 4.99 2.92 7.89
CA GLY A 125 4.76 1.81 8.84
C GLY A 125 3.26 1.60 9.09
N TRP A 126 2.86 0.81 10.10
CA TRP A 126 1.46 0.74 10.56
C TRP A 126 1.07 1.99 11.36
N GLN A 127 1.26 3.17 10.77
CA GLN A 127 0.79 4.42 11.34
C GLN A 127 -0.74 4.48 11.31
N GLU A 128 -1.31 4.91 12.43
CA GLU A 128 -2.73 5.20 12.58
C GLU A 128 -2.97 6.66 12.14
N TYR A 129 -3.09 6.88 10.83
CA TYR A 129 -3.25 8.24 10.27
C TYR A 129 -4.47 8.98 10.87
N HIS A 130 -5.56 8.27 11.19
CA HIS A 130 -6.72 8.86 11.88
C HIS A 130 -6.42 9.49 13.25
N ALA A 131 -5.36 9.04 13.94
CA ALA A 131 -4.92 9.55 15.23
C ALA A 131 -3.64 10.39 15.13
N THR A 132 -3.12 10.60 13.92
CA THR A 132 -1.90 11.38 13.70
C THR A 132 -2.20 12.88 13.73
N PRO A 133 -1.42 13.70 14.45
CA PRO A 133 -1.56 15.15 14.40
C PRO A 133 -1.43 15.69 12.97
N ILE A 134 -2.24 16.71 12.64
CA ILE A 134 -2.35 17.27 11.28
C ILE A 134 -1.03 17.84 10.75
N ASP A 135 -0.17 18.35 11.64
CA ASP A 135 1.13 18.92 11.34
C ASP A 135 2.20 17.86 11.08
N GLU A 136 2.03 16.66 11.65
CA GLU A 136 2.95 15.52 11.46
C GLU A 136 2.65 14.72 10.18
N GLU A 137 1.39 14.61 9.79
CA GLU A 137 0.95 13.80 8.65
C GLU A 137 1.66 14.17 7.32
N PRO A 138 1.85 15.46 6.95
CA PRO A 138 2.59 15.83 5.75
C PRO A 138 4.04 15.35 5.76
N ALA A 139 4.71 15.38 6.92
CA ALA A 139 6.08 14.89 7.05
C ALA A 139 6.14 13.37 6.92
N SER A 140 5.17 12.67 7.52
CA SER A 140 4.98 11.22 7.35
C SER A 140 4.76 10.85 5.87
N ILE A 141 3.92 11.61 5.16
CA ILE A 141 3.69 11.43 3.71
C ILE A 141 4.99 11.62 2.92
N ARG A 142 5.71 12.72 3.13
CA ARG A 142 6.98 12.96 2.42
C ARG A 142 8.04 11.88 2.71
N ARG A 143 8.09 11.39 3.94
CA ARG A 143 9.05 10.36 4.35
C ARG A 143 8.85 9.07 3.57
N TRP A 144 7.62 8.56 3.45
CA TRP A 144 7.40 7.31 2.71
C TRP A 144 7.65 7.50 1.22
N VAL A 145 7.26 8.63 0.62
CA VAL A 145 7.51 8.90 -0.82
C VAL A 145 9.01 8.83 -1.11
N THR A 146 9.80 9.51 -0.28
CA THR A 146 11.26 9.54 -0.40
C THR A 146 11.86 8.15 -0.19
N SER A 147 11.36 7.42 0.80
CA SER A 147 11.84 6.08 1.13
C SER A 147 11.54 5.07 0.01
N LEU A 148 10.32 5.07 -0.54
CA LEU A 148 9.99 4.22 -1.68
C LEU A 148 10.80 4.57 -2.91
N LEU A 149 10.90 5.86 -3.26
CA LEU A 149 11.72 6.28 -4.40
C LEU A 149 13.17 5.80 -4.24
N ARG A 150 13.72 5.86 -3.03
CA ARG A 150 15.07 5.34 -2.75
C ARG A 150 15.13 3.81 -2.88
N ALA A 151 14.13 3.09 -2.36
CA ALA A 151 14.14 1.63 -2.32
C ALA A 151 13.86 1.00 -3.70
N THR A 152 13.06 1.65 -4.54
CA THR A 152 12.55 1.07 -5.80
C THR A 152 12.98 1.84 -7.04
N GLY A 153 13.47 3.08 -6.91
CA GLY A 153 13.71 3.96 -8.04
C GLY A 153 12.43 4.46 -8.73
N GLN A 154 11.25 3.98 -8.33
CA GLN A 154 9.97 4.40 -8.87
C GLN A 154 9.39 5.56 -8.04
N GLN A 155 8.96 6.63 -8.71
CA GLN A 155 8.19 7.67 -8.06
C GLN A 155 6.76 7.13 -7.82
N PRO A 156 6.30 6.97 -6.58
CA PRO A 156 4.95 6.48 -6.34
C PRO A 156 3.94 7.52 -6.84
N VAL A 157 3.01 7.03 -7.66
CA VAL A 157 1.90 7.83 -8.20
C VAL A 157 0.56 7.42 -7.62
N GLY A 158 0.50 6.35 -6.81
CA GLY A 158 -0.71 5.91 -6.11
C GLY A 158 -0.55 5.97 -4.59
N TRP A 159 -1.69 5.98 -3.87
CA TRP A 159 -1.73 5.85 -2.42
C TRP A 159 -2.97 5.08 -1.95
N LEU A 160 -2.75 4.13 -1.05
CA LEU A 160 -3.76 3.45 -0.26
C LEU A 160 -3.34 3.53 1.21
N THR A 161 -4.12 4.19 2.07
CA THR A 161 -3.86 4.09 3.51
C THR A 161 -4.18 2.66 3.96
N ARG A 162 -3.24 2.02 4.69
CA ARG A 162 -3.41 0.66 5.24
C ARG A 162 -4.67 0.50 6.08
N SER A 163 -4.80 1.36 7.07
CA SER A 163 -5.93 1.37 8.00
C SER A 163 -6.79 2.61 7.74
N VAL A 164 -7.33 3.21 8.79
CA VAL A 164 -8.15 4.41 8.71
C VAL A 164 -7.28 5.63 8.43
N CYS A 165 -7.57 6.33 7.33
CA CYS A 165 -6.97 7.61 7.01
C CYS A 165 -7.46 8.73 7.95
N SER A 166 -6.71 9.82 8.03
CA SER A 166 -7.18 11.03 8.69
C SER A 166 -8.24 11.73 7.83
N LEU A 167 -8.92 12.73 8.40
CA LEU A 167 -9.79 13.62 7.64
C LEU A 167 -9.02 14.47 6.62
N ASN A 168 -7.70 14.62 6.81
CA ASN A 168 -6.83 15.48 6.01
C ASN A 168 -6.08 14.69 4.91
N THR A 169 -5.93 13.37 5.05
CA THR A 169 -5.08 12.54 4.16
C THR A 169 -5.36 12.80 2.68
N ARG A 170 -6.65 12.85 2.29
CA ARG A 170 -7.03 13.08 0.89
C ARG A 170 -6.58 14.45 0.38
N GLU A 171 -6.80 15.51 1.15
CA GLU A 171 -6.39 16.87 0.77
C GLU A 171 -4.87 17.00 0.72
N LEU A 172 -4.15 16.31 1.61
CA LEU A 172 -2.70 16.28 1.62
C LEU A 172 -2.12 15.58 0.39
N LEU A 173 -2.74 14.48 -0.08
CA LEU A 173 -2.28 13.73 -1.25
C LEU A 173 -2.51 14.47 -2.58
N LEU A 174 -3.51 15.34 -2.64
CA LEU A 174 -3.78 16.18 -3.82
C LEU A 174 -2.75 17.30 -3.99
N LYS A 175 -1.95 17.61 -2.96
CA LYS A 175 -0.91 18.63 -3.05
C LYS A 175 0.23 18.15 -3.98
N PRO A 176 0.78 19.03 -4.84
CA PRO A 176 1.79 18.66 -5.85
C PRO A 176 3.07 18.00 -5.32
N THR A 177 3.32 18.12 -4.01
CA THR A 177 4.51 17.61 -3.33
C THR A 177 4.38 16.17 -2.83
N ALA A 178 3.18 15.56 -2.90
CA ALA A 178 2.92 14.24 -2.32
C ALA A 178 2.96 13.11 -3.35
N THR A 179 2.29 13.23 -4.49
CA THR A 179 2.32 12.26 -5.59
C THR A 179 1.97 13.01 -6.88
N ARG A 180 2.65 12.74 -8.01
CA ARG A 180 2.13 13.22 -9.30
C ARG A 180 0.90 12.36 -9.63
N ARG A 181 -0.28 12.84 -9.20
CA ARG A 181 -1.63 12.29 -9.47
C ARG A 181 -1.86 10.83 -9.03
N ALA A 182 -2.03 10.62 -7.73
CA ALA A 182 -2.77 9.46 -7.21
C ALA A 182 -4.27 9.72 -7.24
N ALA A 183 -4.98 9.09 -8.18
CA ALA A 183 -6.42 9.01 -8.12
C ALA A 183 -6.81 7.80 -7.26
N TRP A 184 -7.48 8.06 -6.14
CA TRP A 184 -8.35 7.08 -5.50
C TRP A 184 -9.41 6.61 -6.52
N PRO A 185 -9.90 5.36 -6.50
CA PRO A 185 -10.98 4.92 -7.41
C PRO A 185 -12.28 5.77 -7.25
N GLY A 186 -12.43 6.48 -6.13
CA GLY A 186 -13.48 7.48 -5.91
C GLY A 186 -13.20 8.89 -6.43
N SER A 187 -12.01 9.16 -6.96
CA SER A 187 -11.56 10.48 -7.45
C SER A 187 -11.04 10.38 -8.89
N CYS A 188 -11.76 9.68 -9.75
CA CYS A 188 -11.58 9.90 -11.18
C CYS A 188 -11.93 11.37 -11.44
N PRO A 189 -10.99 12.20 -11.94
CA PRO A 189 -11.33 13.57 -12.33
C PRO A 189 -12.44 13.49 -13.36
N ALA A 190 -13.42 14.39 -13.27
CA ALA A 190 -14.18 14.71 -14.46
C ALA A 190 -13.14 15.12 -15.52
N SER A 191 -12.98 14.31 -16.56
CA SER A 191 -12.25 14.68 -17.78
C SER A 191 -12.91 15.94 -18.38
N PRO A 192 -12.15 16.75 -19.15
CA PRO A 192 -12.37 18.19 -19.32
C PRO A 192 -13.74 18.59 -19.89
#